data_AF-A0A1H9GH59-F1
#
_entry.id   AF-A0A1H9GH59-F1
#
_cell.length_a   1.000
_cell.length_b   1.000
_cell.length_c   1.000
_cell.angle_alpha   90.00
_cell.angle_beta   90.00
_cell.angle_gamma   90.00
#
_symmetry.space_group_name_H-M   'P 1'
#
loop_
_entity.id
_entity.type
_entity.pdbx_description
1 polymer ?
#
loop_
_entity_poly.entity_id
_entity_poly.type
_entity_poly.pdbx_seq_one_letter_code
_entity_poly.pdbx_strand_id
1 'polypeptide(L)'
;MSTILNKEKGMTLIELLSALVILSIVLIGFFSVFVQSANMQTTNEDHLVATNLARKALEDVRQINKPNFDIGHYTHFNKENSPSISSVNEKGQFISHPSFYLQLQFKHEPQTSLWLTKIIIQNKKGKPLAETYDYIKVGSE
;
A
#
# COMPACT_ATOMS: atom_id res chain seq x y z
N MET A 1 7.66 14.46 -76.20
CA MET A 1 7.31 13.48 -75.16
C MET A 1 8.38 13.57 -74.07
N SER A 2 8.16 14.31 -73.00
CA SER A 2 9.16 14.47 -71.93
C SER A 2 9.09 13.28 -70.98
N THR A 3 10.11 12.43 -71.01
CA THR A 3 10.25 11.30 -70.09
C THR A 3 10.52 11.84 -68.69
N ILE A 4 9.54 11.72 -67.80
CA ILE A 4 9.70 12.04 -66.38
C ILE A 4 10.56 10.92 -65.78
N LEU A 5 11.87 11.14 -65.74
CA LEU A 5 12.82 10.29 -65.02
C LEU A 5 12.58 10.48 -63.52
N ASN A 6 11.87 9.54 -62.88
CA ASN A 6 11.74 9.46 -61.44
C ASN A 6 13.13 9.26 -60.82
N LYS A 7 13.68 10.31 -60.20
CA LYS A 7 14.89 10.24 -59.39
C LYS A 7 14.55 9.66 -58.03
N GLU A 8 14.67 8.35 -57.89
CA GLU A 8 14.69 7.67 -56.59
C GLU A 8 15.94 8.12 -55.82
N LYS A 9 15.80 9.08 -54.90
CA LYS A 9 16.88 9.46 -53.97
C LYS A 9 17.04 8.33 -52.96
N GLY A 10 18.09 7.51 -53.12
CA GLY A 10 18.48 6.53 -52.11
C GLY A 10 18.84 7.21 -50.78
N MET A 11 18.52 6.55 -49.67
CA MET A 11 18.87 7.02 -48.32
C MET A 11 20.39 6.91 -48.11
N THR A 12 20.99 7.94 -47.52
CA THR A 12 22.41 7.92 -47.18
C THR A 12 22.67 7.14 -45.90
N LEU A 13 23.89 6.60 -45.74
CA LEU A 13 24.27 5.87 -44.53
C LEU A 13 24.18 6.74 -43.26
N ILE A 14 24.47 8.04 -43.39
CA ILE A 14 24.42 8.98 -42.27
C ILE A 14 22.98 9.26 -41.83
N GLU A 15 22.01 9.30 -42.76
CA GLU A 15 20.59 9.44 -42.43
C GLU A 15 20.07 8.20 -41.68
N LEU A 16 20.44 6.99 -42.13
CA LEU A 16 20.07 5.75 -41.47
C LEU A 16 20.65 5.68 -40.04
N LEU A 17 21.92 6.05 -39.87
CA LEU A 17 22.59 6.06 -38.58
C LEU A 17 21.96 7.09 -37.64
N SER A 18 21.63 8.28 -38.16
CA SER A 18 20.95 9.33 -37.38
C SER A 18 19.56 8.90 -36.93
N ALA A 19 18.79 8.25 -37.81
CA ALA A 19 17.47 7.71 -37.48
C ALA A 19 17.55 6.62 -36.38
N LEU A 20 18.54 5.73 -36.44
CA LEU A 20 18.77 4.71 -35.41
C LEU A 20 19.17 5.32 -34.06
N VAL A 21 20.02 6.34 -34.07
CA VAL A 21 20.43 7.05 -32.84
C VAL A 21 19.22 7.73 -32.19
N ILE A 22 18.43 8.48 -32.98
CA ILE A 22 17.23 9.15 -32.48
C ILE A 22 16.23 8.11 -31.94
N LEU A 23 16.01 7.01 -32.66
CA LEU A 23 15.14 5.93 -32.20
C LEU A 23 15.63 5.32 -30.88
N SER A 24 16.94 5.10 -30.75
CA SER A 24 17.53 4.54 -29.53
C SER A 24 17.31 5.45 -28.31
N ILE A 25 17.48 6.76 -28.48
CA ILE A 25 17.23 7.75 -27.41
C ILE A 25 15.76 7.70 -26.97
N VAL A 26 14.84 7.66 -27.93
CA VAL A 26 13.40 7.58 -27.66
C VAL A 26 13.05 6.29 -26.92
N LEU A 27 13.59 5.15 -27.35
CA LEU A 27 13.34 3.85 -26.73
C LEU A 27 13.83 3.79 -25.28
N ILE A 28 15.00 4.37 -24.96
CA ILE A 28 15.51 4.46 -23.58
C ILE A 28 14.51 5.21 -22.69
N GLY A 29 13.92 6.30 -23.18
CA GLY A 29 12.86 7.02 -22.47
C GLY A 29 11.67 6.12 -22.13
N PHE A 30 11.18 5.35 -23.10
CA PHE A 30 10.06 4.42 -22.90
C PHE A 30 10.39 3.27 -21.95
N PHE A 31 11.61 2.73 -21.98
CA PHE A 31 12.01 1.65 -21.06
C PHE A 31 11.92 2.07 -19.59
N SER A 32 12.27 3.33 -19.27
CA SER A 32 12.13 3.86 -17.92
C SER A 32 10.68 3.82 -17.41
N VAL A 33 9.72 4.15 -18.28
CA VAL A 33 8.29 4.11 -17.95
C VAL A 33 7.85 2.68 -17.65
N PHE A 34 8.31 1.69 -18.41
CA PHE A 34 7.95 0.29 -18.16
C PHE A 34 8.48 -0.23 -16.82
N VAL A 35 9.74 0.08 -16.48
CA VAL A 35 10.30 -0.30 -15.17
C VAL A 35 9.54 0.37 -14.03
N GLN A 36 9.23 1.66 -14.16
CA GLN A 36 8.44 2.38 -13.15
C GLN A 36 7.02 1.80 -13.02
N SER A 37 6.37 1.47 -14.13
CA SER A 37 5.04 0.86 -14.14
C SER A 37 5.04 -0.50 -13.42
N ALA A 38 6.04 -1.34 -13.66
CA ALA A 38 6.16 -2.63 -12.98
C ALA A 38 6.33 -2.47 -11.45
N ASN A 39 7.17 -1.53 -11.00
CA ASN A 39 7.35 -1.25 -9.58
C ASN A 39 6.10 -0.62 -8.93
N MET A 40 5.36 0.20 -9.69
CA MET A 40 4.12 0.78 -9.21
C MET A 40 3.04 -0.28 -9.05
N GLN A 41 2.99 -1.30 -9.93
CA GLN A 41 2.07 -2.42 -9.81
C GLN A 41 2.24 -3.16 -8.48
N THR A 42 3.46 -3.55 -8.12
CA THR A 42 3.73 -4.26 -6.85
C THR A 42 3.39 -3.39 -5.64
N THR A 43 3.69 -2.09 -5.72
CA THR A 43 3.37 -1.14 -4.64
C THR A 43 1.86 -0.99 -4.47
N ASN A 44 1.11 -0.92 -5.58
CA ASN A 44 -0.34 -0.83 -5.55
C ASN A 44 -0.97 -2.12 -4.98
N GLU A 45 -0.46 -3.29 -5.33
CA GLU A 45 -0.89 -4.56 -4.75
C GLU A 45 -0.69 -4.58 -3.23
N ASP A 46 0.47 -4.15 -2.74
CA ASP A 46 0.74 -4.04 -1.29
C ASP A 46 -0.26 -3.09 -0.60
N HIS A 47 -0.57 -1.94 -1.22
CA HIS A 47 -1.56 -1.00 -0.69
C HIS A 47 -2.99 -1.58 -0.67
N LEU A 48 -3.37 -2.35 -1.70
CA LEU A 48 -4.67 -3.02 -1.76
C LEU A 48 -4.80 -4.10 -0.68
N VAL A 49 -3.77 -4.93 -0.51
CA VAL A 49 -3.72 -5.95 0.55
C VAL A 49 -3.78 -5.27 1.92
N ALA A 50 -2.95 -4.24 2.16
CA ALA A 50 -2.96 -3.49 3.41
C ALA A 50 -4.34 -2.88 3.73
N THR A 51 -5.04 -2.35 2.73
CA THR A 51 -6.39 -1.79 2.90
C THR A 51 -7.41 -2.86 3.31
N ASN A 52 -7.34 -4.04 2.70
CA ASN A 52 -8.21 -5.15 3.07
C ASN A 52 -7.88 -5.69 4.47
N LEU A 53 -6.59 -5.77 4.82
CA LEU A 53 -6.15 -6.13 6.17
C LEU A 53 -6.59 -5.11 7.22
N ALA A 54 -6.56 -3.81 6.91
CA ALA A 54 -7.08 -2.76 7.78
C ALA A 54 -8.57 -2.94 8.06
N ARG A 55 -9.37 -3.25 7.03
CA ARG A 55 -10.81 -3.55 7.19
C ARG A 55 -11.04 -4.80 8.04
N LYS A 56 -10.23 -5.83 7.84
CA LYS A 56 -10.32 -7.07 8.62
C LYS A 56 -9.96 -6.83 10.09
N ALA A 57 -8.89 -6.09 10.36
CA ALA A 57 -8.49 -5.71 11.71
C ALA A 57 -9.55 -4.82 12.37
N LEU A 58 -10.21 -3.94 11.60
CA LEU A 58 -11.30 -3.13 12.10
C LEU A 58 -12.47 -3.99 12.59
N GLU A 59 -12.84 -5.01 11.82
CA GLU A 59 -13.89 -5.95 12.20
C GLU A 59 -13.49 -6.72 13.47
N ASP A 60 -12.24 -7.16 13.57
CA ASP A 60 -11.73 -7.81 14.79
C ASP A 60 -11.80 -6.88 16.01
N VAL A 61 -11.48 -5.58 15.86
CA VAL A 61 -11.61 -4.57 16.93
C VAL A 61 -13.07 -4.39 17.36
N ARG A 62 -14.01 -4.37 16.42
CA ARG A 62 -15.45 -4.22 16.73
C ARG A 62 -16.02 -5.38 17.51
N GLN A 63 -15.42 -6.57 17.41
CA GLN A 63 -15.83 -7.75 18.17
C GLN A 63 -15.35 -7.72 19.63
N ILE A 64 -14.54 -6.73 20.01
CA ILE A 64 -14.10 -6.50 21.39
C ILE A 64 -15.26 -5.89 22.18
N ASN A 65 -16.10 -6.74 22.79
CA ASN A 65 -17.27 -6.31 23.54
C ASN A 65 -16.93 -5.60 24.87
N LYS A 66 -15.83 -6.00 25.53
CA LYS A 66 -15.35 -5.41 26.79
C LYS A 66 -13.82 -5.34 26.75
N PRO A 67 -13.23 -4.18 26.45
CA PRO A 67 -11.79 -4.05 26.45
C PRO A 67 -11.25 -4.24 27.87
N ASN A 68 -10.32 -5.18 28.04
CA ASN A 68 -9.53 -5.37 29.25
C ASN A 68 -8.17 -4.65 29.16
N PHE A 69 -8.10 -3.63 28.31
CA PHE A 69 -6.91 -2.87 27.99
C PHE A 69 -7.28 -1.38 27.94
N ASP A 70 -6.30 -0.54 28.20
CA ASP A 70 -6.50 0.90 28.28
C ASP A 70 -6.33 1.61 26.93
N ILE A 71 -6.60 2.90 26.94
CA ILE A 71 -6.25 3.81 25.86
C ILE A 71 -4.72 3.82 25.69
N GLY A 72 -4.24 3.70 24.46
CA GLY A 72 -2.80 3.63 24.22
C GLY A 72 -2.42 3.16 22.82
N HIS A 73 -1.12 2.94 22.63
CA HIS A 73 -0.54 2.42 21.39
C HIS A 73 -0.17 0.95 21.56
N TYR A 74 -0.65 0.11 20.64
CA TYR A 74 -0.46 -1.33 20.68
C TYR A 74 0.21 -1.82 19.41
N THR A 75 1.31 -2.54 19.61
CA THR A 75 2.06 -3.29 18.58
C THR A 75 2.15 -4.78 18.90
N HIS A 76 1.71 -5.15 20.10
CA HIS A 76 1.61 -6.51 20.58
C HIS A 76 0.15 -6.80 20.93
N PHE A 77 -0.28 -8.02 20.66
CA PHE A 77 -1.69 -8.43 20.69
C PHE A 77 -1.85 -9.78 21.34
N ASN A 78 -3.09 -10.16 21.66
CA ASN A 78 -3.41 -11.49 22.18
C ASN A 78 -2.65 -11.87 23.47
N LYS A 79 -2.30 -10.87 24.27
CA LYS A 79 -1.72 -10.98 25.61
C LYS A 79 -2.62 -10.32 26.65
N GLU A 80 -2.34 -10.59 27.91
CA GLU A 80 -2.93 -9.85 29.03
C GLU A 80 -2.76 -8.33 28.84
N ASN A 81 -3.81 -7.56 29.10
CA ASN A 81 -3.86 -6.11 28.93
C ASN A 81 -3.54 -5.61 27.50
N SER A 82 -3.83 -6.43 26.47
CA SER A 82 -3.70 -6.03 25.07
C SER A 82 -4.92 -6.44 24.25
N PRO A 83 -5.20 -5.74 23.13
CA PRO A 83 -6.32 -6.10 22.26
C PRO A 83 -6.19 -7.53 21.74
N SER A 84 -7.29 -8.28 21.83
CA SER A 84 -7.39 -9.60 21.20
C SER A 84 -7.84 -9.43 19.74
N ILE A 85 -6.97 -9.80 18.81
CA ILE A 85 -7.16 -9.64 17.37
C ILE A 85 -6.84 -10.97 16.70
N SER A 86 -7.87 -11.62 16.14
CA SER A 86 -7.76 -12.98 15.59
C SER A 86 -6.86 -13.07 14.36
N SER A 87 -6.75 -11.98 13.60
CA SER A 87 -6.02 -11.95 12.33
C SER A 87 -4.48 -11.86 12.48
N VAL A 88 -3.97 -11.62 13.68
CA VAL A 88 -2.54 -11.37 13.94
C VAL A 88 -1.98 -12.26 15.05
N ASN A 89 -0.67 -12.46 15.04
CA ASN A 89 0.04 -13.08 16.16
C ASN A 89 0.38 -12.06 17.26
N GLU A 90 1.06 -12.52 18.31
CA GLU A 90 1.47 -11.69 19.46
C GLU A 90 2.31 -10.46 19.12
N LYS A 91 3.02 -10.46 17.98
CA LYS A 91 3.88 -9.37 17.52
C LYS A 91 3.17 -8.45 16.50
N GLY A 92 1.85 -8.61 16.34
CA GLY A 92 1.05 -7.86 15.38
C GLY A 92 1.22 -8.27 13.93
N GLN A 93 1.95 -9.35 13.65
CA GLN A 93 2.14 -9.84 12.29
C GLN A 93 0.88 -10.59 11.83
N PHE A 94 0.39 -10.28 10.64
CA PHE A 94 -0.78 -10.96 10.08
C PHE A 94 -0.47 -12.43 9.77
N ILE A 95 -1.34 -13.33 10.21
CA ILE A 95 -1.17 -14.77 10.01
C ILE A 95 -1.24 -15.13 8.52
N SER A 96 -2.19 -14.54 7.80
CA SER A 96 -2.36 -14.78 6.37
C SER A 96 -1.33 -14.04 5.50
N HIS A 97 -0.74 -12.96 6.01
CA HIS A 97 0.19 -12.10 5.27
C HIS A 97 1.38 -11.69 6.16
N PRO A 98 2.37 -12.58 6.36
CA PRO A 98 3.46 -12.36 7.32
C PRO A 98 4.39 -11.16 7.01
N SER A 99 4.23 -10.51 5.85
CA SER A 99 4.96 -9.28 5.52
C SER A 99 4.34 -8.01 6.09
N PHE A 100 3.16 -8.13 6.69
CA PHE A 100 2.37 -7.00 7.19
C PHE A 100 2.22 -7.08 8.71
N TYR A 101 2.17 -5.91 9.33
CA TYR A 101 2.07 -5.72 10.77
C TYR A 101 0.96 -4.73 11.09
N LEU A 102 0.20 -5.04 12.13
CA LEU A 102 -0.85 -4.21 12.69
C LEU A 102 -0.28 -3.32 13.80
N GLN A 103 -0.72 -2.06 13.80
CA GLN A 103 -0.64 -1.19 14.96
C GLN A 103 -2.02 -0.62 15.25
N LEU A 104 -2.39 -0.59 16.53
CA LEU A 104 -3.61 0.04 17.01
C LEU A 104 -3.27 1.22 17.90
N GLN A 105 -4.05 2.28 17.80
CA GLN A 105 -4.02 3.37 18.75
C GLN A 105 -5.44 3.69 19.18
N PHE A 106 -5.71 3.58 20.47
CA PHE A 106 -6.96 4.03 21.08
C PHE A 106 -6.73 5.41 21.69
N LYS A 107 -7.69 6.32 21.55
CA LYS A 107 -7.72 7.65 22.18
C LYS A 107 -9.10 7.91 22.77
N HIS A 108 -9.13 8.60 23.91
CA HIS A 108 -10.38 9.18 24.40
C HIS A 108 -10.80 10.33 23.50
N GLU A 109 -12.07 10.38 23.11
CA GLU A 109 -12.64 11.52 22.41
C GLU A 109 -13.28 12.48 23.44
N PRO A 110 -12.76 13.69 23.68
CA PRO A 110 -13.15 14.54 24.81
C PRO A 110 -14.64 14.89 24.91
N GLN A 111 -15.37 14.83 23.79
CA GLN A 111 -16.77 15.24 23.69
C GLN A 111 -17.76 14.06 23.65
N THR A 112 -17.27 12.82 23.72
CA THR A 112 -18.13 11.63 23.64
C THR A 112 -17.66 10.55 24.61
N SER A 113 -18.52 9.57 24.92
CA SER A 113 -18.13 8.36 25.66
C SER A 113 -17.50 7.28 24.75
N LEU A 114 -17.02 7.66 23.56
CA LEU A 114 -16.46 6.76 22.57
C LEU A 114 -14.93 6.80 22.61
N TRP A 115 -14.30 5.68 22.26
CA TRP A 115 -12.87 5.64 21.94
C TRP A 115 -12.68 5.76 20.44
N LEU A 116 -11.82 6.68 20.03
CA LEU A 116 -11.32 6.75 18.67
C LEU A 116 -10.22 5.70 18.51
N THR A 117 -10.41 4.76 17.58
CA THR A 117 -9.41 3.76 17.21
C THR A 117 -8.79 4.13 15.88
N LYS A 118 -7.46 4.30 15.86
CA LYS A 118 -6.65 4.38 14.64
C LYS A 118 -5.99 3.03 14.38
N ILE A 119 -6.16 2.53 13.17
CA ILE A 119 -5.61 1.26 12.70
C ILE A 119 -4.58 1.58 11.63
N ILE A 120 -3.37 1.03 11.78
CA ILE A 120 -2.26 1.25 10.85
C ILE A 120 -1.73 -0.12 10.41
N ILE A 121 -1.62 -0.33 9.11
CA ILE A 121 -0.97 -1.50 8.53
C ILE A 121 0.38 -1.08 7.98
N GLN A 122 1.42 -1.79 8.40
CA GLN A 122 2.81 -1.50 8.01
C GLN A 122 3.44 -2.72 7.35
N ASN A 123 4.44 -2.48 6.50
CA ASN A 123 5.30 -3.55 6.01
C ASN A 123 6.41 -3.92 7.02
N LYS A 124 7.23 -4.93 6.71
CA LYS A 124 8.42 -5.32 7.49
C LYS A 124 9.41 -4.19 7.79
N LYS A 125 9.40 -3.10 7.02
CA LYS A 125 10.29 -1.94 7.21
C LYS A 125 9.65 -0.85 8.09
N GLY A 126 8.46 -1.08 8.63
CA GLY A 126 7.70 -0.10 9.41
C GLY A 126 7.05 1.01 8.60
N LYS A 127 7.07 0.94 7.26
CA LYS A 127 6.40 1.94 6.41
C LYS A 127 4.89 1.72 6.47
N PRO A 128 4.08 2.74 6.81
CA PRO A 128 2.63 2.64 6.75
C PRO A 128 2.16 2.48 5.30
N LEU A 129 1.30 1.49 5.07
CA LEU A 129 0.70 1.18 3.78
C LEU A 129 -0.80 1.46 3.75
N ALA A 130 -1.48 1.35 4.90
CA ALA A 130 -2.89 1.73 5.03
C ALA A 130 -3.17 2.27 6.44
N GLU A 131 -4.08 3.22 6.51
CA GLU A 131 -4.59 3.79 7.76
C GLU A 131 -6.12 3.88 7.71
N THR A 132 -6.78 3.53 8.80
CA THR A 132 -8.23 3.74 8.95
C THR A 132 -8.58 4.13 10.39
N TYR A 133 -9.76 4.72 10.56
CA TYR A 133 -10.24 5.26 11.83
C TYR A 133 -11.66 4.78 12.08
N ASP A 134 -11.99 4.51 13.33
CA ASP A 134 -13.36 4.19 13.74
C ASP A 134 -13.62 4.58 15.19
N TYR A 135 -14.89 4.70 15.54
CA TYR A 135 -15.33 4.96 16.91
C TYR A 135 -15.91 3.69 17.51
N ILE A 136 -15.40 3.29 18.67
CA ILE A 136 -15.95 2.17 19.44
C ILE A 136 -16.59 2.68 20.72
N LYS A 137 -17.80 2.18 21.00
CA LYS A 137 -18.48 2.45 22.26
C LYS A 137 -17.91 1.51 23.32
N VAL A 138 -17.34 2.07 24.38
CA VAL A 138 -16.98 1.28 25.55
C VAL A 138 -18.27 1.05 26.33
N GLY A 139 -18.60 -0.21 26.58
CA GLY A 139 -19.81 -0.58 27.30
C GLY A 139 -19.88 0.15 28.64
N SER A 140 -20.83 1.08 28.76
CA SER A 140 -21.36 1.53 30.04
C SER A 140 -22.27 0.41 30.56
N GLU A 141 -21.97 -0.10 31.75
CA GLU A 141 -22.87 -1.00 32.50
C GLU A 141 -24.31 -0.49 32.56
#